data_AF-A0A822B4G1-F1
#
_entry.id   AF-A0A822B4G1-F1
#
_cell.length_a   1.000
_cell.length_b   1.000
_cell.length_c   1.000
_cell.angle_alpha   90.00
_cell.angle_beta   90.00
_cell.angle_gamma   90.00
#
_symmetry.space_group_name_H-M   'P 1'
#
loop_
_entity.id
_entity.type
_entity.pdbx_description
1 polymer ?
#
loop_
_entity_poly.entity_id
_entity_poly.type
_entity_poly.pdbx_seq_one_letter_code
_entity_poly.pdbx_strand_id
1 'polypeptide(L)'
;MDLLGLGSKVDIEFLLDPQGQRKQIEVKLDDSSNKRVLQYIYYDGEDVGGTVQIKLKKNSKVEHQGIRLEFIGQIEVVGND
;
A
#
# COMPACT_ATOMS: atom_id res chain seq x y z
N MET A 1 -16.72 -13.68 -1.61
CA MET A 1 -17.29 -14.16 -2.89
C MET A 1 -17.82 -12.94 -3.64
N ASP A 2 -17.12 -12.49 -4.67
CA ASP A 2 -17.62 -11.51 -5.64
C ASP A 2 -18.02 -12.26 -6.92
N LEU A 3 -19.32 -12.44 -7.15
CA LEU A 3 -19.85 -13.22 -8.28
C LEU A 3 -20.69 -12.38 -9.26
N LEU A 4 -20.84 -11.07 -9.04
CA LEU A 4 -21.72 -10.21 -9.85
C LEU A 4 -21.14 -8.80 -10.04
N GLY A 5 -19.93 -8.67 -10.61
CA GLY A 5 -19.46 -7.40 -11.20
C GLY A 5 -19.31 -6.18 -10.27
N LEU A 6 -19.34 -6.31 -8.94
CA LEU A 6 -19.25 -5.19 -8.00
C LEU A 6 -17.80 -4.98 -7.51
N GLY A 7 -16.89 -4.65 -8.43
CA GLY A 7 -15.56 -4.18 -8.03
C GLY A 7 -15.64 -2.87 -7.22
N SER A 8 -14.63 -2.59 -6.38
CA SER A 8 -14.57 -1.37 -5.55
C SER A 8 -14.97 -0.12 -6.35
N LYS A 9 -15.81 0.76 -5.76
CA LYS A 9 -16.19 2.04 -6.39
C LYS A 9 -15.08 3.09 -6.30
N VAL A 10 -14.00 2.76 -5.61
CA VAL A 10 -12.88 3.63 -5.27
C VAL A 10 -11.58 2.91 -5.60
N ASP A 11 -10.68 3.63 -6.25
CA ASP A 11 -9.27 3.28 -6.39
C ASP A 11 -8.46 4.22 -5.48
N ILE A 12 -7.66 3.66 -4.58
CA ILE A 12 -6.85 4.42 -3.61
C ILE A 12 -5.38 4.12 -3.87
N GLU A 13 -4.57 5.17 -3.94
CA GLU A 13 -3.14 5.08 -4.19
C GLU A 13 -2.40 6.05 -3.28
N PHE A 14 -1.31 5.61 -2.64
CA PHE A 14 -0.43 6.50 -1.88
C PHE A 14 0.80 6.83 -2.72
N LEU A 15 0.90 8.08 -3.14
CA LEU A 15 2.04 8.62 -3.86
C LEU A 15 3.02 9.21 -2.84
N LEU A 16 4.12 8.51 -2.60
CA LEU A 16 5.19 9.00 -1.75
C LEU A 16 5.79 10.29 -2.33
N ASP A 17 6.11 11.24 -1.46
CA ASP A 17 6.67 12.52 -1.88
C ASP A 17 7.96 12.28 -2.67
N PRO A 18 8.04 12.73 -3.93
CA PRO A 18 9.15 12.43 -4.81
C PRO A 18 10.32 13.37 -4.55
N GLN A 19 10.71 13.62 -3.29
CA GLN A 19 11.93 14.37 -2.95
C GLN A 19 13.18 13.58 -3.44
N GLY A 20 13.35 13.55 -4.76
CA GLY A 20 14.48 13.07 -5.56
C GLY A 20 14.92 11.62 -5.33
N GLN A 21 14.36 10.65 -6.07
CA GLN A 21 14.94 9.29 -6.25
C GLN A 21 15.21 8.51 -4.95
N ARG A 22 14.18 8.29 -4.12
CA ARG A 22 14.33 7.40 -2.96
C ARG A 22 14.85 6.03 -3.42
N LYS A 23 15.92 5.56 -2.77
CA LYS A 23 16.56 4.29 -3.07
C LYS A 23 15.53 3.17 -2.97
N GLN A 24 15.55 2.30 -3.98
CA GLN A 24 14.80 1.06 -3.96
C GLN A 24 15.76 -0.10 -3.78
N ILE A 25 15.30 -1.13 -3.08
CA ILE A 25 15.98 -2.41 -2.96
C ILE A 25 15.06 -3.51 -3.46
N GLU A 26 15.66 -4.58 -3.96
CA GLU A 26 14.94 -5.79 -4.34
C GLU A 26 14.67 -6.63 -3.09
N VAL A 27 13.40 -6.96 -2.85
CA VAL A 27 12.94 -7.73 -1.69
C VAL A 27 12.21 -8.98 -2.17
N LYS A 28 12.47 -10.12 -1.53
CA LYS A 28 11.73 -11.37 -1.72
C LYS A 28 10.45 -11.32 -0.88
N LEU A 29 9.29 -11.44 -1.51
CA LEU A 29 7.98 -11.25 -0.86
C LEU A 29 7.54 -12.44 0.01
N ASP A 30 7.80 -13.65 -0.45
CA ASP A 30 7.53 -14.86 0.32
C ASP A 30 8.59 -15.92 0.02
N ASP A 31 8.78 -16.87 0.92
CA ASP A 31 9.86 -17.84 0.79
C ASP A 31 9.67 -18.90 -0.31
N SER A 32 8.42 -19.18 -0.67
CA SER A 32 7.96 -20.18 -1.64
C SER A 32 7.83 -19.66 -3.07
N SER A 33 7.50 -18.39 -3.28
CA SER A 33 7.50 -17.77 -4.60
C SER A 33 8.80 -16.99 -4.75
N ASN A 34 9.64 -17.35 -5.72
CA ASN A 34 10.87 -16.60 -6.07
C ASN A 34 10.57 -15.17 -6.62
N LYS A 35 9.41 -14.60 -6.29
CA LYS A 35 8.95 -13.30 -6.71
C LYS A 35 9.70 -12.23 -5.92
N ARG A 36 10.43 -11.41 -6.68
CA ARG A 36 11.16 -10.27 -6.18
C ARG A 36 10.46 -8.98 -6.60
N VAL A 37 10.44 -8.00 -5.71
CA VAL A 37 9.83 -6.68 -5.95
C VAL A 37 10.76 -5.57 -5.51
N LEU A 38 10.72 -4.45 -6.21
CA LEU A 38 11.41 -3.23 -5.80
C LEU A 38 10.57 -2.51 -4.74
N GLN A 39 11.19 -2.20 -3.61
CA GLN A 39 10.57 -1.48 -2.49
C GLN A 39 11.43 -0.31 -2.06
N TYR A 40 10.81 0.77 -1.61
CA TYR A 40 11.51 1.93 -1.06
C TYR A 40 12.15 1.59 0.29
N ILE A 41 13.40 2.04 0.49
CA ILE A 41 14.09 1.91 1.78
C ILE A 41 14.01 3.24 2.56
N TYR A 42 13.82 3.11 3.87
CA TYR A 42 13.83 4.20 4.84
C TYR A 42 14.78 3.85 5.99
N TYR A 43 15.44 4.86 6.54
CA TYR A 43 16.29 4.74 7.73
C TYR A 43 15.66 5.44 8.92
N ASP A 44 16.16 5.12 10.11
CA ASP A 44 15.72 5.76 11.34
C ASP A 44 15.88 7.29 11.26
N GLY A 45 14.85 8.00 11.73
CA GLY A 45 14.76 9.46 11.67
C GLY A 45 14.36 10.07 10.31
N GLU A 46 14.13 9.27 9.26
CA GLU A 46 13.61 9.78 7.99
C GLU A 46 12.09 9.99 8.01
N ASP A 47 11.63 11.11 7.43
CA ASP A 47 10.22 11.38 7.24
C ASP A 47 9.62 10.49 6.13
N VAL A 48 8.43 9.96 6.41
CA VAL A 48 7.58 9.23 5.44
C VAL A 48 6.40 10.14 5.08
N GLY A 49 6.53 10.86 3.97
CA GLY A 49 5.53 11.81 3.48
C GLY A 49 5.01 11.45 2.08
N GLY A 50 3.83 11.97 1.74
CA GLY A 50 3.23 11.76 0.42
C GLY A 50 1.79 12.25 0.32
N THR A 51 1.19 11.99 -0.84
CA THR A 51 -0.20 12.32 -1.17
C THR A 51 -1.02 11.04 -1.38
N VAL A 52 -2.15 10.91 -0.67
CA VAL A 52 -3.14 9.85 -0.93
C VAL A 52 -4.10 10.33 -2.03
N GLN A 53 -4.11 9.64 -3.17
CA GLN A 53 -5.10 9.84 -4.23
C GLN A 53 -6.27 8.89 -4.06
N ILE A 54 -7.49 9.44 -4.05
CA ILE A 54 -8.75 8.68 -3.95
C ILE A 54 -9.55 8.97 -5.20
N LYS A 55 -9.67 7.98 -6.09
CA LYS A 55 -10.36 8.10 -7.39
C LYS A 55 -11.67 7.34 -7.32
N LEU A 56 -12.77 8.06 -7.50
CA LEU A 56 -14.10 7.45 -7.61
C LEU A 56 -14.35 7.00 -9.04
N LYS A 57 -14.94 5.81 -9.21
CA LYS A 57 -15.46 5.38 -10.51
C LYS A 57 -16.55 6.35 -10.99
N LYS A 58 -16.64 6.55 -12.31
CA LYS A 58 -17.61 7.48 -12.90
C LYS A 58 -19.02 7.20 -12.39
N ASN A 59 -19.75 8.26 -12.01
CA ASN A 59 -21.11 8.21 -11.48
C ASN A 59 -21.25 7.39 -10.17
N SER A 60 -20.18 7.23 -9.40
CA SER A 60 -20.25 6.62 -8.07
C SER A 60 -20.25 7.66 -6.96
N LYS A 61 -20.96 7.36 -5.87
CA LYS A 61 -20.91 8.07 -4.59
C LYS A 61 -20.48 7.08 -3.52
N VAL A 62 -19.64 7.54 -2.59
CA VAL A 62 -19.20 6.77 -1.44
C VAL A 62 -19.48 7.57 -0.18
N GLU A 63 -20.19 6.95 0.76
CA GLU A 63 -20.41 7.48 2.09
C GLU A 63 -19.42 6.80 3.04
N HIS A 64 -18.69 7.57 3.83
CA HIS A 64 -17.64 7.06 4.72
C HIS A 64 -17.74 7.71 6.10
N GLN A 65 -17.24 7.02 7.13
CA GLN A 65 -17.20 7.53 8.51
C GLN A 65 -15.86 8.18 8.88
N GLY A 66 -14.87 8.09 7.98
CA GLY A 66 -13.55 8.69 8.16
C GLY A 66 -12.57 8.08 7.16
N ILE A 67 -11.50 8.81 6.86
CA ILE A 67 -10.38 8.33 6.08
C ILE A 67 -9.16 8.41 7.00
N ARG A 68 -8.37 7.35 7.03
CA ARG A 68 -7.19 7.24 7.88
C ARG A 68 -6.01 6.71 7.06
N LEU A 69 -4.83 7.26 7.34
CA LEU A 69 -3.56 6.76 6.87
C LEU A 69 -2.76 6.31 8.09
N GLU A 70 -2.19 5.11 8.04
CA GLU A 70 -1.39 4.55 9.12
C GLU A 70 -0.06 4.08 8.54
N PHE A 71 1.03 4.36 9.24
CA PHE A 71 2.35 3.78 8.98
C PHE A 71 2.60 2.73 10.05
N ILE A 72 2.66 1.46 9.64
CA ILE A 72 2.65 0.30 10.55
C ILE A 72 3.96 -0.46 10.38
N GLY A 73 4.67 -0.68 11.48
CA GLY A 73 5.72 -1.69 11.59
C GLY A 73 5.21 -2.85 12.45
N GLN A 74 5.30 -4.08 11.94
CA GLN A 74 4.85 -5.28 12.64
C GLN A 74 5.82 -6.44 12.48
N ILE A 75 5.77 -7.38 13.41
CA ILE A 75 6.48 -8.66 13.34
C ILE A 75 5.41 -9.74 13.22
N GLU A 76 5.44 -10.50 12.12
CA GLU A 76 4.59 -11.67 11.94
C GLU A 76 5.34 -12.92 12.42
N VAL A 77 4.74 -13.66 13.35
CA VAL A 77 5.29 -14.92 13.86
C VAL A 77 4.60 -16.07 13.14
N VAL A 78 5.34 -16.80 12.31
CA VAL A 78 4.83 -18.02 11.66
C VAL A 78 4.81 -19.14 12.70
N GLY A 79 3.61 -19.56 13.10
CA GLY A 79 3.44 -20.75 13.93
C GLY A 79 3.72 -22.02 13.12
N ASN A 80 4.37 -23.01 13.73
CA ASN A 80 4.50 -24.34 13.17
C ASN A 80 3.20 -25.12 13.47
N ASP A 81 2.25 -25.09 12.53
CA ASP A 81 1.23 -26.14 12.42
C ASP A 81 1.68 -27.18 11.39
#